data_AF-A0A842SK37-F1
#
_entry.id   AF-A0A842SK37-F1
#
_cell.length_a   1.000
_cell.length_b   1.000
_cell.length_c   1.000
_cell.angle_alpha   90.00
_cell.angle_beta   90.00
_cell.angle_gamma   90.00
#
_symmetry.space_group_name_H-M   'P 1'
#
loop_
_entity.id
_entity.type
_entity.pdbx_description
1 polymer ?
#
loop_
_entity_poly.entity_id
_entity_poly.type
_entity_poly.pdbx_seq_one_letter_code
_entity_poly.pdbx_strand_id
1 'polypeptide(L)'
;MSAIPDKIVSVRMPESLVKELKALAEKNHYLDISEEIRSILRDKWMKHSDPYSDELKKIRKNLAKVTVPEKIDALKTDLKKLMEGLDDIR
;
A
#
# COMPACT_ATOMS: atom_id res chain seq x y z
N MET A 1 -18.76 15.58 -5.89
CA MET A 1 -18.50 14.16 -6.24
C MET A 1 -19.85 13.48 -6.35
N SER A 2 -20.29 13.11 -7.55
CA SER A 2 -21.56 12.40 -7.75
C SER A 2 -21.44 10.97 -7.20
N ALA A 3 -22.34 10.56 -6.31
CA ALA A 3 -22.43 9.18 -5.86
C ALA A 3 -22.68 8.28 -7.07
N ILE A 4 -21.87 7.23 -7.25
CA ILE A 4 -22.10 6.24 -8.30
C ILE A 4 -23.39 5.51 -7.93
N PRO A 5 -24.40 5.43 -8.82
CA PRO A 5 -25.66 4.77 -8.49
C PRO A 5 -25.42 3.28 -8.30
N ASP A 6 -25.97 2.74 -7.20
CA ASP A 6 -25.96 1.31 -6.95
C ASP A 6 -26.75 0.59 -8.06
N LYS A 7 -26.07 -0.31 -8.77
CA LYS A 7 -26.66 -1.15 -9.81
C LYS A 7 -26.63 -2.60 -9.35
N ILE A 8 -27.79 -3.24 -9.33
CA ILE A 8 -27.92 -4.67 -9.09
C ILE A 8 -27.62 -5.39 -10.40
N VAL A 9 -26.73 -6.39 -10.36
CA VAL A 9 -26.30 -7.14 -11.54
C VAL A 9 -26.41 -8.63 -11.26
N SER A 10 -26.90 -9.40 -12.23
CA SER A 10 -26.90 -10.86 -12.17
C SER A 10 -25.75 -11.40 -13.02
N VAL A 11 -24.93 -12.27 -12.44
CA VAL A 11 -23.76 -12.85 -13.12
C VAL A 11 -23.80 -14.36 -12.97
N ARG A 12 -23.72 -15.08 -14.10
CA ARG A 12 -23.59 -16.53 -14.08
C ARG A 12 -22.13 -16.91 -13.84
N MET A 13 -21.89 -17.78 -12.86
CA MET A 13 -20.55 -18.21 -12.49
C MET A 13 -20.47 -19.74 -12.41
N PRO A 14 -19.30 -20.34 -12.69
CA PRO A 14 -19.05 -21.75 -12.43
C PRO A 14 -19.17 -22.07 -10.93
N GLU A 15 -19.66 -23.26 -10.59
CA GLU A 15 -19.83 -23.66 -9.19
C GLU A 15 -18.53 -23.69 -8.39
N SER A 16 -17.42 -24.07 -9.02
CA SER A 16 -16.09 -24.07 -8.41
C SER A 16 -15.70 -22.66 -7.93
N LEU A 17 -15.90 -21.66 -8.78
CA LEU A 17 -15.60 -20.27 -8.46
C LEU A 17 -16.48 -19.76 -7.31
N VAL A 18 -17.76 -20.13 -7.27
CA VAL A 18 -18.66 -19.74 -6.18
C VAL A 18 -18.20 -20.33 -4.84
N LYS A 19 -17.69 -21.57 -4.84
CA LYS A 19 -17.15 -22.20 -3.63
C LYS A 19 -15.90 -21.49 -3.13
N GLU A 20 -14.98 -21.14 -4.03
CA GLU A 20 -13.78 -20.38 -3.68
C GLU A 20 -14.10 -18.99 -3.15
N LEU A 21 -15.05 -18.29 -3.77
CA LEU A 21 -15.50 -16.96 -3.32
C LEU A 21 -16.17 -17.02 -1.94
N LYS A 22 -16.93 -18.08 -1.63
CA LYS A 22 -17.48 -18.29 -0.28
C LYS A 22 -16.38 -18.46 0.76
N ALA A 23 -15.37 -19.30 0.47
CA ALA A 23 -14.25 -19.50 1.36
C ALA A 23 -13.44 -18.20 1.58
N LEU A 24 -13.28 -17.38 0.54
CA LEU A 24 -12.64 -16.07 0.64
C LEU A 24 -13.47 -15.08 1.46
N ALA A 25 -14.79 -15.03 1.25
CA ALA A 25 -15.69 -14.17 2.01
C ALA A 25 -15.64 -14.51 3.51
N GLU A 26 -15.67 -15.80 3.87
CA GLU A 26 -15.51 -16.26 5.25
C GLU A 26 -14.15 -15.86 5.84
N LYS A 27 -13.07 -16.06 5.07
CA LYS A 27 -11.70 -15.72 5.49
C LYS A 27 -11.51 -14.21 5.71
N ASN A 28 -12.10 -13.39 4.86
CA ASN A 28 -12.01 -11.94 4.92
C ASN A 28 -13.10 -11.30 5.79
N HIS A 29 -13.94 -12.11 6.44
CA HIS A 29 -15.04 -11.69 7.31
C HIS A 29 -16.08 -10.78 6.62
N TYR A 30 -16.37 -11.04 5.34
CA TYR A 30 -17.45 -10.35 4.65
C TYR A 30 -18.81 -10.98 4.93
N LEU A 31 -19.86 -10.18 4.87
CA LEU A 31 -21.23 -10.63 5.13
C LEU A 31 -21.74 -11.55 4.01
N ASP A 32 -21.38 -11.23 2.76
CA ASP A 32 -21.84 -11.95 1.59
C ASP A 32 -20.81 -12.01 0.46
N ILE A 33 -21.11 -12.83 -0.54
CA ILE A 33 -20.27 -13.00 -1.73
C ILE A 33 -20.21 -11.68 -2.53
N SER A 34 -21.27 -10.87 -2.51
CA SER A 34 -21.32 -9.61 -3.25
C SER A 34 -20.34 -8.57 -2.69
N GLU A 35 -20.11 -8.54 -1.38
CA GLU A 35 -19.06 -7.72 -0.74
C GLU A 35 -17.67 -8.14 -1.18
N GLU A 36 -17.37 -9.43 -1.15
CA GLU A 36 -16.09 -9.98 -1.61
C GLU A 36 -15.86 -9.63 -3.09
N ILE A 37 -16.86 -9.84 -3.96
CA ILE A 37 -16.78 -9.48 -5.38
C ILE A 37 -16.54 -7.98 -5.56
N ARG A 38 -17.26 -7.12 -4.82
CA ARG A 38 -17.05 -5.66 -4.88
C ARG A 38 -15.65 -5.28 -4.41
N SER A 39 -15.09 -5.96 -3.41
CA SER A 39 -13.72 -5.76 -2.94
C SER A 39 -12.72 -6.08 -4.07
N ILE A 40 -12.82 -7.27 -4.67
CA ILE A 40 -11.96 -7.71 -5.78
C ILE A 40 -12.06 -6.75 -6.97
N LEU A 41 -13.28 -6.32 -7.33
CA LEU A 41 -13.50 -5.40 -8.44
C LEU A 41 -12.89 -4.03 -8.16
N ARG A 42 -12.99 -3.51 -6.93
CA ARG A 42 -12.32 -2.27 -6.53
C ARG A 42 -10.81 -2.39 -6.65
N ASP A 43 -10.23 -3.48 -6.17
CA ASP A 43 -8.78 -3.70 -6.26
C ASP A 43 -8.31 -3.77 -7.72
N LYS A 44 -9.04 -4.49 -8.58
CA LYS A 44 -8.74 -4.55 -10.01
C LYS A 44 -8.92 -3.19 -10.69
N TRP A 45 -9.97 -2.45 -10.34
CA TRP A 45 -10.22 -1.13 -10.90
C TRP A 45 -9.14 -0.14 -10.49
N MET A 46 -8.70 -0.13 -9.24
CA MET A 46 -7.61 0.72 -8.77
C MET A 46 -6.31 0.41 -9.51
N LYS A 47 -5.99 -0.87 -9.73
CA LYS A 47 -4.82 -1.29 -10.51
C LYS A 47 -4.90 -0.88 -11.99
N HIS A 48 -6.09 -0.93 -12.57
CA HIS A 48 -6.30 -0.53 -13.96
C HIS A 48 -6.34 0.99 -14.13
N SER A 49 -6.94 1.72 -13.18
CA SER A 49 -7.12 3.17 -13.25
C SER A 49 -5.82 3.93 -12.96
N ASP A 50 -4.92 3.35 -12.17
CA ASP A 50 -3.59 3.89 -11.94
C ASP A 50 -2.57 2.75 -11.97
N PRO A 51 -2.12 2.35 -13.19
CA PRO A 51 -1.16 1.26 -13.39
C PRO A 51 0.15 1.45 -12.62
N TYR A 52 0.51 2.72 -12.36
CA TYR A 52 1.74 3.10 -11.68
C TYR A 52 1.54 3.28 -10.17
N SER A 53 0.32 3.22 -9.63
CA SER A 53 0.06 3.42 -8.19
C SER A 53 0.81 2.42 -7.31
N ASP A 54 0.87 1.16 -7.71
CA ASP A 54 1.56 0.11 -6.97
C ASP A 54 3.08 0.26 -7.08
N GLU A 55 3.59 0.68 -8.24
CA GLU A 55 5.00 1.01 -8.43
C GLU A 55 5.39 2.24 -7.61
N LEU A 56 4.57 3.30 -7.61
CA LEU A 56 4.75 4.51 -6.81
C LEU A 56 4.67 4.22 -5.31
N LYS A 57 3.79 3.31 -4.86
CA LYS A 57 3.75 2.85 -3.46
C LYS A 57 5.03 2.10 -3.09
N LYS A 58 5.54 1.24 -3.97
CA LYS A 58 6.83 0.55 -3.77
C LYS A 58 8.00 1.54 -3.75
N ILE A 59 8.04 2.48 -4.69
CA ILE A 59 9.04 3.56 -4.76
C ILE A 59 8.97 4.43 -3.50
N ARG A 60 7.79 4.83 -3.03
CA ARG A 60 7.63 5.58 -1.77
C ARG A 60 8.10 4.78 -0.55
N LYS A 61 7.76 3.49 -0.45
CA LYS A 61 8.28 2.63 0.62
C LYS A 61 9.80 2.50 0.57
N ASN A 62 10.39 2.43 -0.62
CA ASN A 62 11.82 2.35 -0.79
C ASN A 62 12.51 3.69 -0.50
N LEU A 63 11.94 4.82 -0.94
CA LEU A 63 12.39 6.16 -0.55
C LEU A 63 12.36 6.33 0.95
N ALA A 64 11.28 5.93 1.63
CA ALA A 64 11.18 5.97 3.09
C ALA A 64 12.25 5.12 3.80
N LYS A 65 12.75 4.05 3.16
CA LYS A 65 13.91 3.28 3.67
C LYS A 65 15.25 3.95 3.37
N VAL A 66 15.34 4.74 2.31
CA VAL A 66 16.56 5.46 1.91
C VAL A 66 16.71 6.78 2.66
N THR A 67 15.61 7.42 3.06
CA THR A 67 15.59 8.77 3.66
C THR A 67 15.78 8.81 5.18
N VAL A 68 16.14 7.72 5.85
CA VAL A 68 16.14 7.67 7.32
C VAL A 68 17.38 6.87 7.77
N PRO A 69 18.01 7.20 8.89
CA PRO A 69 18.59 8.46 9.35
C PRO A 69 20.03 8.25 9.88
N GLU A 70 20.52 6.99 9.87
CA GLU A 70 21.74 6.53 10.53
C GLU A 70 22.97 7.23 10.00
N LYS A 71 23.03 7.44 8.67
CA LYS A 71 24.13 8.18 8.05
C LYS A 71 24.11 9.65 8.45
N ILE A 72 22.93 10.25 8.64
CA ILE A 72 22.82 11.67 9.02
C ILE A 72 23.21 11.86 10.48
N ASP A 73 22.80 10.95 11.37
CA ASP A 73 23.17 11.03 12.79
C ASP A 73 24.66 10.72 13.00
N ALA A 74 25.21 9.73 12.28
CA ALA A 74 26.65 9.46 12.27
C ALA A 74 27.46 10.66 11.72
N LEU A 75 27.01 11.27 10.62
CA LEU A 75 27.65 12.47 10.05
C LEU A 75 27.54 13.68 10.99
N LYS A 76 26.42 13.84 11.72
CA LYS A 76 26.29 14.88 12.76
C LYS A 76 27.24 14.65 13.93
N THR A 77 27.42 13.40 14.37
CA THR A 77 28.37 13.09 15.45
C THR A 77 29.82 13.32 15.03
N ASP A 78 30.17 12.98 13.79
CA ASP A 78 31.53 13.18 13.28
C ASP A 78 31.82 14.68 13.07
N LEU A 79 30.84 15.46 12.59
CA LEU A 79 30.96 16.92 12.51
C LEU A 79 31.17 17.58 13.88
N LYS A 80 30.46 17.13 14.92
CA LYS A 80 30.66 17.67 16.28
C LYS A 80 32.08 17.44 16.81
N LYS A 81 32.61 16.22 16.62
CA LYS A 81 33.98 15.88 17.05
C LYS A 81 35.04 16.72 16.33
N LEU A 82 34.84 17.00 15.04
CA LEU A 82 35.75 17.86 14.27
C LEU A 82 35.69 19.33 14.72
N MET A 83 34.51 19.82 15.12
CA MET A 83 34.37 21.17 15.67
C MET A 83 35.06 21.30 17.03
N GLU A 84 34.87 20.34 17.93
CA GLU A 84 35.51 20.33 19.25
C GLU A 84 37.05 20.29 19.13
N GLY A 85 37.58 19.47 18.23
CA GLY A 85 39.03 19.42 17.99
C GLY A 85 39.63 20.67 17.30
N LEU A 86 38.80 21.51 16.68
CA LEU A 86 39.22 22.80 16.11
C LEU A 86 39.25 23.91 17.16
N ASP A 87 38.37 23.84 18.16
CA ASP A 87 38.38 24.75 19.31
C ASP A 87 39.57 24.50 20.24
N ASP A 88 40.07 23.25 20.32
CA ASP A 88 41.27 22.89 21.09
C ASP A 88 42.60 23.38 20.45
N ILE A 89 42.58 23.73 19.15
CA ILE A 89 43.76 24.20 18.40
C ILE A 89 43.85 25.74 18.39
N ARG A 90 42.82 26.45 18.87
CA ARG A 90 42.71 27.91 18.83
C ARG A 90 43.08 28.56 20.16
#